data_AF-A0A0T0MDJ0-F1
#
_entry.id   AF-A0A0T0MDJ0-F1
#
_cell.length_a   1.000
_cell.length_b   1.000
_cell.length_c   1.000
_cell.angle_alpha   90.00
_cell.angle_beta   90.00
_cell.angle_gamma   90.00
#
_symmetry.space_group_name_H-M   'P 1'
#
loop_
_entity.id
_entity.type
_entity.pdbx_description
1 polymer ?
#
loop_
_entity_poly.entity_id
_entity_poly.type
_entity_poly.pdbx_seq_one_letter_code
_entity_poly.pdbx_strand_id
1 'polypeptide(L)'
;MRVAPTDVDAPGIIGSMTGAAESSSTGWRRGSVVTPIDQLAEHLLAVGSHHARIAVRDAGVGDGLVQLDAAIHAGGAIEMVAKAAIAEFEPLLLSSGSINKGELLDALAALKDVGIRATRMLRTIDASVAVDMVGRIHPSCAVQAKAASQVLDVRNAAVHMGTVDPGHLAAAVGAMAAYINAILDAQSLDPELFWQEEASEARRLQEARSRRLKRIAEYRIGIAKQVFDLKVETWGEEHREGYIQGLERVRPTFDETLDVDCPACGRSAVLGWTADIEVERDSDGDYYAAVGGMDFEGLRCPVCDLSLDADEAQATGFDGTWVPSPPEVDFYPDWLDEVIDQTDTEAES
;
A
#
# COMPACT_ATOMS: atom_id res chain seq x y z
N MET A 1 24.86 -20.86 -22.59
CA MET A 1 24.00 -21.83 -23.32
C MET A 1 22.57 -21.49 -22.90
N ARG A 2 21.85 -20.69 -23.69
CA ARG A 2 20.50 -20.20 -23.34
C ARG A 2 19.49 -21.31 -23.60
N VAL A 3 18.90 -21.84 -22.54
CA VAL A 3 17.78 -22.79 -22.63
C VAL A 3 16.55 -21.98 -23.04
N ALA A 4 15.87 -22.42 -24.10
CA ALA A 4 14.63 -21.80 -24.55
C ALA A 4 13.53 -21.95 -23.47
N PRO A 5 12.64 -20.97 -23.29
CA PRO A 5 11.54 -21.10 -22.34
C PRO A 5 10.60 -22.20 -22.82
N THR A 6 10.45 -23.24 -22.00
CA THR A 6 9.41 -24.25 -22.15
C THR A 6 8.09 -23.65 -21.72
N ASP A 7 7.07 -23.74 -22.59
CA ASP A 7 5.68 -23.42 -22.25
C ASP A 7 5.28 -24.17 -20.99
N VAL A 8 5.05 -23.44 -19.90
CA VAL A 8 4.54 -23.99 -18.65
C VAL A 8 3.02 -23.99 -18.78
N ASP A 9 2.45 -25.17 -19.03
CA ASP A 9 1.03 -25.44 -18.89
C ASP A 9 0.65 -25.20 -17.41
N ALA A 10 -0.05 -24.10 -17.15
CA ALA A 10 -0.66 -23.88 -15.85
C ALA A 10 -1.72 -24.99 -15.60
N PRO A 11 -1.73 -25.66 -14.43
CA PRO A 11 -2.73 -26.69 -14.15
C PRO A 11 -4.13 -26.06 -14.13
N GLY A 12 -4.96 -26.53 -15.05
CA GLY A 12 -6.32 -26.06 -15.25
C GLY A 12 -7.22 -26.38 -14.05
N ILE A 13 -7.78 -25.32 -13.48
CA ILE A 13 -9.08 -25.37 -12.81
C ILE A 13 -10.11 -24.99 -13.89
N ILE A 14 -11.25 -25.68 -13.92
CA ILE A 14 -12.47 -25.44 -14.73
C ILE A 14 -12.69 -26.43 -15.90
N GLY A 15 -13.87 -27.05 -15.85
CA GLY A 15 -14.37 -28.09 -16.76
C GLY A 15 -14.79 -27.59 -18.14
N SER A 16 -14.68 -28.51 -19.10
CA SER A 16 -14.98 -28.32 -20.51
C SER A 16 -16.49 -28.29 -20.79
N MET A 17 -16.96 -27.19 -21.39
CA MET A 17 -18.22 -27.14 -22.14
C MET A 17 -17.96 -26.58 -23.54
N THR A 18 -18.04 -27.44 -24.55
CA THR A 18 -17.92 -27.08 -25.96
C THR A 18 -19.30 -26.79 -26.55
N GLY A 19 -19.58 -25.52 -26.84
CA GLY A 19 -20.70 -25.07 -27.66
C GLY A 19 -20.31 -23.78 -28.40
N ALA A 20 -19.93 -23.91 -29.67
CA ALA A 20 -19.48 -22.80 -30.50
C ALA A 20 -20.67 -22.02 -31.08
N ALA A 21 -20.95 -20.87 -30.48
CA ALA A 21 -21.48 -19.71 -31.19
C ALA A 21 -20.34 -18.68 -31.21
N GLU A 22 -20.03 -18.12 -32.38
CA GLU A 22 -19.14 -16.96 -32.52
C GLU A 22 -19.82 -15.72 -31.92
N SER A 23 -19.98 -15.70 -30.59
CA SER A 23 -20.17 -14.46 -29.88
C SER A 23 -18.87 -13.68 -30.03
N SER A 24 -18.96 -12.43 -30.44
CA SER A 24 -17.84 -11.49 -30.32
C SER A 24 -17.55 -11.35 -28.84
N SER A 25 -16.74 -12.24 -28.27
CA SER A 25 -16.44 -12.25 -26.84
C SER A 25 -15.75 -10.93 -26.51
N THR A 26 -16.50 -10.03 -25.89
CA THR A 26 -15.97 -8.85 -25.25
C THR A 26 -15.16 -9.31 -24.04
N GLY A 27 -13.93 -8.85 -23.96
CA GLY A 27 -12.99 -9.34 -22.97
C GLY A 27 -11.56 -8.89 -23.26
N TRP A 28 -10.72 -9.03 -22.24
CA TRP A 28 -9.32 -8.65 -22.25
C TRP A 28 -8.50 -9.70 -22.99
N ARG A 29 -7.78 -9.29 -24.04
CA ARG A 29 -6.96 -10.21 -24.85
C ARG A 29 -5.58 -10.42 -24.24
N ARG A 30 -5.21 -11.68 -23.99
CA ARG A 30 -3.85 -12.14 -23.69
C ARG A 30 -3.40 -13.09 -24.81
N GLY A 31 -2.67 -12.55 -25.78
CA GLY A 31 -2.32 -13.30 -26.99
C GLY A 31 -3.59 -13.75 -27.74
N SER A 32 -3.79 -15.05 -27.86
CA SER A 32 -4.99 -15.65 -28.48
C SER A 32 -6.16 -15.84 -27.53
N VAL A 33 -5.96 -15.71 -26.21
CA VAL A 33 -6.99 -15.95 -25.19
C VAL A 33 -7.75 -14.65 -24.91
N VAL A 34 -9.08 -14.72 -24.84
CA VAL A 34 -9.95 -13.63 -24.40
C VAL A 34 -10.43 -13.94 -22.98
N THR A 35 -10.14 -13.05 -22.05
CA THR A 35 -10.57 -13.16 -20.65
C THR A 35 -11.81 -12.31 -20.44
N PRO A 36 -12.91 -12.88 -19.91
CA PRO A 36 -14.10 -12.12 -19.53
C PRO A 36 -13.76 -10.93 -18.60
N ILE A 37 -14.57 -9.88 -18.66
CA ILE A 37 -14.29 -8.63 -17.92
C ILE A 37 -14.49 -8.81 -16.42
N ASP A 38 -15.45 -9.65 -16.03
CA ASP A 38 -15.68 -10.07 -14.63
C ASP A 38 -14.52 -10.90 -14.07
N GLN A 39 -13.60 -11.38 -14.91
CA GLN A 39 -12.37 -12.07 -14.50
C GLN A 39 -11.12 -11.17 -14.55
N LEU A 40 -11.29 -9.84 -14.66
CA LEU A 40 -10.16 -8.91 -14.75
C LEU A 40 -9.26 -8.95 -13.51
N ALA A 41 -9.83 -9.01 -12.31
CA ALA A 41 -9.05 -9.07 -11.07
C ALA A 41 -8.19 -10.35 -11.01
N GLU A 42 -8.78 -11.51 -11.27
CA GLU A 42 -8.07 -12.80 -11.33
C GLU A 42 -6.96 -12.79 -12.40
N HIS A 43 -7.25 -12.21 -13.56
CA HIS A 43 -6.27 -12.04 -14.62
C HIS A 43 -5.07 -11.20 -14.20
N LEU A 44 -5.32 -10.01 -13.63
CA LEU A 44 -4.27 -9.10 -13.15
C LEU A 44 -3.45 -9.77 -12.04
N LEU A 45 -4.10 -10.49 -11.14
CA LEU A 45 -3.43 -11.24 -10.08
C LEU A 45 -2.52 -12.35 -10.65
N ALA A 46 -2.99 -13.10 -11.64
CA ALA A 46 -2.19 -14.13 -12.31
C ALA A 46 -0.97 -13.55 -13.04
N VAL A 47 -1.12 -12.38 -13.68
CA VAL A 47 0.00 -11.66 -14.31
C VAL A 47 0.97 -11.15 -13.24
N GLY A 48 0.46 -10.54 -12.16
CA GLY A 48 1.26 -10.11 -11.02
C GLY A 48 2.07 -11.25 -10.39
N SER A 49 1.45 -12.41 -10.20
CA SER A 49 2.07 -13.65 -9.74
C SER A 49 3.24 -14.08 -10.64
N HIS A 50 3.05 -14.07 -11.96
CA HIS A 50 4.12 -14.36 -12.91
C HIS A 50 5.32 -13.41 -12.76
N HIS A 51 5.07 -12.10 -12.71
CA HIS A 51 6.13 -11.11 -12.52
C HIS A 51 6.84 -11.27 -11.17
N ALA A 52 6.09 -11.49 -10.09
CA ALA A 52 6.63 -11.62 -8.75
C ALA A 52 7.58 -12.82 -8.62
N ARG A 53 7.19 -13.97 -9.19
CA ARG A 53 8.04 -15.18 -9.18
C ARG A 53 9.34 -14.99 -9.96
N ILE A 54 9.29 -14.33 -11.11
CA ILE A 54 10.51 -14.00 -11.88
C ILE A 54 11.42 -13.11 -11.05
N ALA A 55 10.89 -12.04 -10.45
CA ALA A 55 11.68 -11.14 -9.62
C ALA A 55 12.35 -11.87 -8.43
N VAL A 56 11.63 -12.75 -7.74
CA VAL A 56 12.15 -13.55 -6.63
C VAL A 56 13.29 -14.46 -7.09
N ARG A 57 13.06 -15.24 -8.15
CA ARG A 57 14.04 -16.20 -8.70
C ARG A 57 15.33 -15.51 -9.17
N ASP A 58 15.18 -14.37 -9.84
CA ASP A 58 16.28 -13.77 -10.61
C ASP A 58 17.04 -12.68 -9.82
N ALA A 59 16.52 -12.20 -8.68
CA ALA A 59 17.15 -11.15 -7.87
C ALA A 59 18.54 -11.53 -7.31
N GLY A 60 18.79 -12.82 -7.07
CA GLY A 60 20.07 -13.32 -6.56
C GLY A 60 21.11 -13.63 -7.65
N VAL A 61 20.74 -13.55 -8.93
CA VAL A 61 21.62 -13.92 -10.04
C VAL A 61 22.69 -12.84 -10.23
N GLY A 62 23.96 -13.24 -10.37
CA GLY A 62 25.09 -12.30 -10.50
C GLY A 62 25.25 -11.62 -11.86
N ASP A 63 24.27 -11.75 -12.76
CA ASP A 63 24.26 -11.14 -14.09
C ASP A 63 23.46 -9.83 -14.06
N GLY A 64 24.10 -8.71 -14.42
CA GLY A 64 23.49 -7.39 -14.31
C GLY A 64 22.26 -7.18 -15.21
N LEU A 65 22.18 -7.84 -16.38
CA LEU A 65 20.99 -7.73 -17.24
C LEU A 65 19.82 -8.50 -16.63
N VAL A 66 20.09 -9.68 -16.06
CA VAL A 66 19.07 -10.45 -15.35
C VAL A 66 18.55 -9.69 -14.12
N GLN A 67 19.43 -8.96 -13.42
CA GLN A 67 19.03 -8.10 -12.30
C GLN A 67 18.20 -6.89 -12.75
N LEU A 68 18.50 -6.31 -13.91
CA LEU A 68 17.68 -5.23 -14.49
C LEU A 68 16.27 -5.74 -14.81
N ASP A 69 16.17 -6.90 -15.46
CA ASP A 69 14.89 -7.55 -15.74
C ASP A 69 14.14 -7.85 -14.44
N ALA A 70 14.82 -8.40 -13.43
CA ALA A 70 14.22 -8.67 -12.12
C ALA A 70 13.66 -7.40 -11.43
N ALA A 71 14.36 -6.26 -11.53
CA ALA A 71 13.86 -4.98 -11.02
C ALA A 71 12.57 -4.51 -11.74
N ILE A 72 12.52 -4.69 -13.06
CA ILE A 72 11.33 -4.36 -13.87
C ILE A 72 10.16 -5.27 -13.49
N HIS A 73 10.44 -6.58 -13.37
CA HIS A 73 9.46 -7.56 -12.92
C HIS A 73 8.96 -7.25 -11.50
N ALA A 74 9.81 -6.79 -10.59
CA ALA A 74 9.40 -6.45 -9.23
C ALA A 74 8.39 -5.30 -9.21
N GLY A 75 8.67 -4.20 -9.92
CA GLY A 75 7.72 -3.08 -10.03
C GLY A 75 6.44 -3.46 -10.78
N GLY A 76 6.54 -4.29 -11.83
CA GLY A 76 5.39 -4.81 -12.55
C GLY A 76 4.48 -5.69 -11.69
N ALA A 77 5.06 -6.49 -10.79
CA ALA A 77 4.30 -7.30 -9.85
C ALA A 77 3.48 -6.44 -8.88
N ILE A 78 4.09 -5.42 -8.27
CA ILE A 78 3.38 -4.45 -7.40
C ILE A 78 2.21 -3.81 -8.14
N GLU A 79 2.47 -3.29 -9.34
CA GLU A 79 1.46 -2.60 -10.14
C GLU A 79 0.28 -3.52 -10.48
N MET A 80 0.54 -4.75 -10.92
CA MET A 80 -0.50 -5.70 -11.31
C MET A 80 -1.31 -6.20 -10.11
N VAL A 81 -0.66 -6.53 -8.99
CA VAL A 81 -1.35 -6.98 -7.77
C VAL A 81 -2.18 -5.85 -7.15
N ALA A 82 -1.66 -4.63 -7.10
CA ALA A 82 -2.43 -3.49 -6.59
C ALA A 82 -3.67 -3.21 -7.47
N LYS A 83 -3.51 -3.26 -8.80
CA LYS A 83 -4.64 -3.13 -9.73
C LYS A 83 -5.62 -4.29 -9.64
N ALA A 84 -5.16 -5.51 -9.35
CA ALA A 84 -6.04 -6.65 -9.11
C ALA A 84 -6.93 -6.40 -7.90
N ALA A 85 -6.36 -5.89 -6.79
CA ALA A 85 -7.12 -5.58 -5.58
C ALA A 85 -8.16 -4.46 -5.80
N ILE A 86 -7.79 -3.42 -6.55
CA ILE A 86 -8.73 -2.36 -6.94
C ILE A 86 -9.83 -2.91 -7.84
N ALA A 87 -9.50 -3.76 -8.82
CA ALA A 87 -10.48 -4.35 -9.73
C ALA A 87 -11.45 -5.31 -9.03
N GLU A 88 -11.00 -5.99 -7.98
CA GLU A 88 -11.88 -6.84 -7.16
C GLU A 88 -12.91 -5.99 -6.40
N PHE A 89 -12.52 -4.79 -5.95
CA PHE A 89 -13.42 -3.84 -5.32
C PHE A 89 -14.35 -3.14 -6.34
N GLU A 90 -13.78 -2.47 -7.34
CA GLU A 90 -14.49 -1.79 -8.43
C GLU A 90 -13.56 -1.56 -9.64
N PRO A 91 -13.72 -2.30 -10.77
CA PRO A 91 -12.89 -2.15 -11.97
C PRO A 91 -12.84 -0.75 -12.57
N LEU A 92 -13.89 0.07 -12.42
CA LEU A 92 -13.89 1.45 -12.92
C LEU A 92 -12.80 2.32 -12.27
N LEU A 93 -12.39 2.01 -11.04
CA LEU A 93 -11.34 2.75 -10.35
C LEU A 93 -9.97 2.60 -11.00
N LEU A 94 -9.79 1.61 -11.87
CA LEU A 94 -8.56 1.48 -12.66
C LEU A 94 -8.41 2.54 -13.74
N SER A 95 -9.47 3.27 -14.09
CA SER A 95 -9.42 4.31 -15.12
C SER A 95 -8.73 5.58 -14.59
N SER A 96 -7.81 6.16 -15.39
CA SER A 96 -7.05 7.34 -14.96
C SER A 96 -7.93 8.60 -14.96
N GLY A 97 -7.96 9.36 -13.85
CA GLY A 97 -8.87 10.50 -13.59
C GLY A 97 -8.93 11.66 -14.60
N SER A 98 -8.09 11.71 -15.64
CA SER A 98 -8.25 12.65 -16.75
C SER A 98 -9.40 12.30 -17.72
N ILE A 99 -10.36 11.51 -17.24
CA ILE A 99 -11.40 10.88 -18.03
C ILE A 99 -12.31 11.97 -18.61
N ASN A 100 -12.08 12.32 -19.87
CA ASN A 100 -13.13 12.99 -20.61
C ASN A 100 -14.36 12.06 -20.62
N LYS A 101 -15.58 12.60 -20.65
CA LYS A 101 -16.83 11.79 -20.59
C LYS A 101 -16.85 10.64 -21.61
N GLY A 102 -16.11 10.74 -22.72
CA GLY A 102 -15.95 9.68 -23.72
C GLY A 102 -15.19 8.47 -23.20
N GLU A 103 -14.07 8.65 -22.49
CA GLU A 103 -13.30 7.56 -21.88
C GLU A 103 -14.08 6.84 -20.77
N LEU A 104 -14.90 7.56 -20.00
CA LEU A 104 -15.77 6.96 -18.98
C LEU A 104 -16.85 6.11 -19.65
N LEU A 105 -17.47 6.64 -20.71
CA LEU A 105 -18.44 5.92 -21.51
C LEU A 105 -17.82 4.69 -22.17
N ASP A 106 -16.59 4.79 -22.68
CA ASP A 106 -15.85 3.65 -23.25
C ASP A 106 -15.56 2.59 -22.17
N ALA A 107 -15.15 3.00 -20.96
CA ALA A 107 -14.95 2.10 -19.81
C ALA A 107 -16.24 1.40 -19.39
N LEU A 108 -17.33 2.16 -19.23
CA LEU A 108 -18.65 1.65 -18.89
C LEU A 108 -19.21 0.72 -19.97
N ALA A 109 -18.99 1.06 -21.25
CA ALA A 109 -19.44 0.26 -22.37
C ALA A 109 -18.67 -1.07 -22.44
N ALA A 110 -17.36 -1.04 -22.20
CA ALA A 110 -16.56 -2.25 -22.07
C ALA A 110 -17.12 -3.13 -20.95
N LEU A 111 -17.27 -2.59 -19.73
CA LEU A 111 -17.77 -3.34 -18.57
C LEU A 111 -19.18 -3.92 -18.75
N LYS A 112 -20.05 -3.24 -19.50
CA LYS A 112 -21.45 -3.64 -19.68
C LYS A 112 -21.71 -4.46 -20.95
N ASP A 113 -20.66 -4.90 -21.66
CA ASP A 113 -20.77 -5.62 -22.93
C ASP A 113 -21.68 -4.90 -23.95
N VAL A 114 -21.72 -3.57 -23.88
CA VAL A 114 -22.46 -2.78 -24.86
C VAL A 114 -21.51 -2.69 -26.03
N GLY A 115 -21.78 -3.40 -27.13
CA GLY A 115 -20.93 -3.66 -28.31
C GLY A 115 -20.28 -2.47 -29.06
N ILE A 116 -20.05 -1.36 -28.37
CA ILE A 116 -19.03 -0.36 -28.64
C ILE A 116 -17.69 -1.09 -28.70
N ARG A 117 -17.11 -1.11 -29.90
CA ARG A 117 -15.73 -1.54 -30.08
C ARG A 117 -14.86 -0.65 -29.20
N ALA A 118 -14.38 -1.18 -28.07
CA ALA A 118 -13.30 -0.61 -27.30
C ALA A 118 -12.03 -0.56 -28.18
N THR A 119 -12.02 0.39 -29.11
CA THR A 119 -10.94 0.64 -30.08
C THR A 119 -9.87 1.53 -29.49
N ARG A 120 -10.14 2.14 -28.33
CA ARG A 120 -9.21 3.00 -27.62
C ARG A 120 -8.62 2.24 -26.46
N MET A 121 -7.29 2.32 -26.35
CA MET A 121 -6.56 1.85 -25.18
C MET A 121 -7.08 2.64 -23.98
N LEU A 122 -7.80 1.98 -23.08
CA LEU A 122 -8.15 2.54 -21.77
C LEU A 122 -6.84 2.85 -21.05
N ARG A 123 -6.63 4.14 -20.75
CA ARG A 123 -5.53 4.54 -19.90
C ARG A 123 -5.88 4.16 -18.47
N THR A 124 -5.01 3.34 -17.86
CA THR A 124 -5.16 2.97 -16.46
C THR A 124 -4.42 3.93 -15.55
N ILE A 125 -4.77 3.94 -14.27
CA ILE A 125 -3.96 4.56 -13.21
C ILE A 125 -2.52 4.03 -13.21
N ASP A 126 -1.59 4.85 -12.71
CA ASP A 126 -0.18 4.48 -12.54
C ASP A 126 0.04 3.62 -11.29
N ALA A 127 1.22 3.00 -11.18
CA ALA A 127 1.54 2.09 -10.08
C ALA A 127 1.48 2.74 -8.70
N SER A 128 1.98 3.98 -8.55
CA SER A 128 1.93 4.70 -7.26
C SER A 128 0.48 4.97 -6.84
N VAL A 129 -0.34 5.48 -7.77
CA VAL A 129 -1.77 5.73 -7.54
C VAL A 129 -2.50 4.44 -7.16
N ALA A 130 -2.15 3.31 -7.79
CA ALA A 130 -2.72 2.02 -7.43
C ALA A 130 -2.32 1.58 -6.01
N VAL A 131 -1.06 1.78 -5.62
CA VAL A 131 -0.59 1.47 -4.26
C VAL A 131 -1.31 2.30 -3.21
N ASP A 132 -1.43 3.60 -3.44
CA ASP A 132 -2.11 4.53 -2.52
C ASP A 132 -3.59 4.17 -2.39
N MET A 133 -4.27 3.88 -3.51
CA MET A 133 -5.67 3.47 -3.52
C MET A 133 -5.90 2.15 -2.79
N VAL A 134 -4.99 1.18 -2.90
CA VAL A 134 -5.07 -0.06 -2.11
C VAL A 134 -4.96 0.24 -0.61
N GLY A 135 -4.11 1.18 -0.18
CA GLY A 135 -4.06 1.62 1.22
C GLY A 135 -5.38 2.20 1.73
N ARG A 136 -6.13 2.88 0.86
CA ARG A 136 -7.46 3.42 1.18
C ARG A 136 -8.55 2.34 1.23
N ILE A 137 -8.51 1.36 0.31
CA ILE A 137 -9.48 0.24 0.26
C ILE A 137 -9.21 -0.78 1.39
N HIS A 138 -7.93 -1.07 1.63
CA HIS A 138 -7.44 -2.02 2.62
C HIS A 138 -6.42 -1.34 3.55
N PRO A 139 -6.88 -0.68 4.64
CA PRO A 139 -5.99 0.06 5.55
C PRO A 139 -4.83 -0.75 6.13
N SER A 140 -4.99 -2.07 6.29
CA SER A 140 -3.89 -2.96 6.70
C SER A 140 -2.71 -2.99 5.72
N CYS A 141 -2.95 -2.67 4.45
CA CYS A 141 -1.94 -2.59 3.40
C CYS A 141 -1.22 -1.22 3.36
N ALA A 142 -1.82 -0.17 3.95
CA ALA A 142 -1.28 1.19 3.90
C ALA A 142 0.14 1.26 4.49
N VAL A 143 0.42 0.48 5.53
CA VAL A 143 1.75 0.49 6.15
C VAL A 143 2.85 -0.09 5.25
N GLN A 144 2.47 -0.87 4.22
CA GLN A 144 3.40 -1.38 3.23
C GLN A 144 3.53 -0.45 2.00
N ALA A 145 2.82 0.68 1.93
CA ALA A 145 2.87 1.60 0.79
C ALA A 145 4.28 2.19 0.58
N LYS A 146 4.96 2.58 1.66
CA LYS A 146 6.36 3.04 1.61
C LYS A 146 7.29 1.95 1.09
N ALA A 147 7.07 0.70 1.50
CA ALA A 147 7.84 -0.44 1.04
C ALA A 147 7.62 -0.67 -0.48
N ALA A 148 6.39 -0.56 -0.97
CA ALA A 148 6.07 -0.62 -2.39
C ALA A 148 6.71 0.53 -3.19
N SER A 149 6.73 1.75 -2.65
CA SER A 149 7.38 2.90 -3.27
C SER A 149 8.89 2.67 -3.51
N GLN A 150 9.59 2.05 -2.54
CA GLN A 150 11.00 1.64 -2.72
C GLN A 150 11.18 0.66 -3.89
N VAL A 151 10.22 -0.23 -4.14
CA VAL A 151 10.26 -1.15 -5.29
C VAL A 151 10.10 -0.39 -6.60
N LEU A 152 9.18 0.58 -6.63
CA LEU A 152 8.94 1.42 -7.81
C LEU A 152 10.16 2.29 -8.13
N ASP A 153 10.88 2.80 -7.13
CA ASP A 153 12.14 3.53 -7.34
C ASP A 153 13.22 2.67 -8.00
N VAL A 154 13.39 1.43 -7.53
CA VAL A 154 14.35 0.48 -8.12
C VAL A 154 13.95 0.12 -9.55
N ARG A 155 12.65 -0.09 -9.81
CA ARG A 155 12.11 -0.31 -11.15
C ARG A 155 12.36 0.90 -12.06
N ASN A 156 12.11 2.11 -11.58
CA ASN A 156 12.31 3.34 -12.34
C ASN A 156 13.79 3.54 -12.70
N ALA A 157 14.71 3.28 -11.76
CA ALA A 157 16.14 3.29 -12.06
C ALA A 157 16.52 2.27 -13.15
N ALA A 158 16.00 1.04 -13.07
CA ALA A 158 16.26 0.01 -14.07
C ALA A 158 15.71 0.39 -15.46
N VAL A 159 14.46 0.86 -15.54
CA VAL A 159 13.81 1.23 -16.81
C VAL A 159 14.43 2.47 -17.43
N HIS A 160 14.67 3.52 -16.65
CA HIS A 160 15.04 4.83 -17.19
C HIS A 160 16.54 5.05 -17.27
N MET A 161 17.30 4.46 -16.35
CA MET A 161 18.76 4.63 -16.30
C MET A 161 19.52 3.38 -16.75
N GLY A 162 18.85 2.23 -16.86
CA GLY A 162 19.52 0.96 -17.17
C GLY A 162 20.47 0.54 -16.05
N THR A 163 20.20 0.93 -14.80
CA THR A 163 21.05 0.64 -13.64
C THR A 163 20.27 -0.05 -12.53
N VAL A 164 20.94 -0.94 -11.81
CA VAL A 164 20.42 -1.59 -10.61
C VAL A 164 21.57 -1.89 -9.66
N ASP A 165 21.40 -1.56 -8.38
CA ASP A 165 22.31 -2.00 -7.32
C ASP A 165 21.81 -3.35 -6.77
N PRO A 166 22.64 -4.41 -6.72
CA PRO A 166 22.21 -5.73 -6.26
C PRO A 166 21.66 -5.74 -4.82
N GLY A 167 22.23 -4.91 -3.93
CA GLY A 167 21.78 -4.80 -2.54
C GLY A 167 20.41 -4.14 -2.44
N HIS A 168 20.18 -3.07 -3.22
CA HIS A 168 18.89 -2.41 -3.31
C HIS A 168 17.83 -3.31 -3.97
N LEU A 169 18.18 -4.07 -5.00
CA LEU A 169 17.28 -5.03 -5.63
C LEU A 169 16.82 -6.10 -4.64
N ALA A 170 17.74 -6.75 -3.93
CA ALA A 170 17.38 -7.77 -2.95
C ALA A 170 16.46 -7.21 -1.84
N ALA A 171 16.73 -5.98 -1.37
CA ALA A 171 15.87 -5.30 -0.40
C ALA A 171 14.49 -4.97 -0.97
N ALA A 172 14.43 -4.51 -2.23
CA ALA A 172 13.19 -4.21 -2.94
C ALA A 172 12.34 -5.47 -3.18
N VAL A 173 12.93 -6.61 -3.57
CA VAL A 173 12.17 -7.85 -3.73
C VAL A 173 11.62 -8.36 -2.39
N GLY A 174 12.37 -8.20 -1.30
CA GLY A 174 11.84 -8.46 0.05
C GLY A 174 10.68 -7.53 0.45
N ALA A 175 10.73 -6.26 0.05
CA ALA A 175 9.65 -5.29 0.24
C ALA A 175 8.42 -5.62 -0.64
N MET A 176 8.66 -6.04 -1.89
CA MET A 176 7.64 -6.51 -2.81
C MET A 176 6.88 -7.70 -2.24
N ALA A 177 7.59 -8.71 -1.74
CA ALA A 177 6.96 -9.88 -1.13
C ALA A 177 6.11 -9.50 0.09
N ALA A 178 6.58 -8.57 0.94
CA ALA A 178 5.83 -8.09 2.08
C ALA A 178 4.52 -7.37 1.68
N TYR A 179 4.60 -6.46 0.70
CA TYR A 179 3.42 -5.74 0.18
C TYR A 179 2.40 -6.67 -0.46
N ILE A 180 2.86 -7.57 -1.34
CA ILE A 180 1.96 -8.55 -2.00
C ILE A 180 1.30 -9.45 -0.96
N ASN A 181 2.04 -9.96 0.02
CA ASN A 181 1.46 -10.82 1.07
C ASN A 181 0.44 -10.06 1.94
N ALA A 182 0.60 -8.76 2.17
CA ALA A 182 -0.41 -7.95 2.85
C ALA A 182 -1.71 -7.86 2.05
N ILE A 183 -1.63 -7.70 0.72
CA ILE A 183 -2.82 -7.72 -0.15
C ILE A 183 -3.47 -9.11 -0.15
N LEU A 184 -2.69 -10.18 -0.31
CA LEU A 184 -3.23 -11.54 -0.30
C LEU A 184 -3.96 -11.85 1.02
N ASP A 185 -3.39 -11.44 2.16
CA ASP A 185 -4.03 -11.57 3.47
C ASP A 185 -5.33 -10.76 3.56
N ALA A 186 -5.32 -9.49 3.11
CA ALA A 186 -6.50 -8.63 3.08
C ALA A 186 -7.64 -9.21 2.22
N GLN A 187 -7.30 -9.97 1.17
CA GLN A 187 -8.25 -10.65 0.27
C GLN A 187 -8.53 -12.11 0.66
N SER A 188 -7.95 -12.60 1.77
CA SER A 188 -8.07 -14.00 2.21
C SER A 188 -7.63 -15.02 1.15
N LEU A 189 -6.61 -14.68 0.36
CA LEU A 189 -6.02 -15.52 -0.68
C LEU A 189 -4.81 -16.30 -0.14
N ASP A 190 -4.63 -17.54 -0.61
CA ASP A 190 -3.52 -18.39 -0.20
C ASP A 190 -2.19 -17.95 -0.85
N PRO A 191 -1.18 -17.51 -0.08
CA PRO A 191 0.12 -17.16 -0.62
C PRO A 191 0.83 -18.31 -1.34
N GLU A 192 0.63 -19.56 -0.93
CA GLU A 192 1.29 -20.71 -1.56
C GLU A 192 0.83 -20.88 -3.02
N LEU A 193 -0.44 -20.61 -3.31
CA LEU A 193 -0.96 -20.65 -4.69
C LEU A 193 -0.43 -19.51 -5.55
N PHE A 194 -0.23 -18.33 -4.95
CA PHE A 194 0.32 -17.17 -5.64
C PHE A 194 1.81 -17.36 -5.97
N TRP A 195 2.61 -17.77 -4.99
CA TRP A 195 4.06 -17.87 -5.13
C TRP A 195 4.55 -19.19 -5.73
N GLN A 196 3.75 -20.26 -5.65
CA GLN A 196 4.06 -21.58 -6.21
C GLN A 196 5.46 -22.07 -5.79
N GLU A 197 6.29 -22.53 -6.73
CA GLU A 197 7.64 -23.03 -6.48
C GLU A 197 8.55 -22.01 -5.76
N GLU A 198 8.25 -20.71 -5.89
CA GLU A 198 9.02 -19.61 -5.29
C GLU A 198 8.53 -19.21 -3.89
N ALA A 199 7.51 -19.87 -3.33
CA ALA A 199 6.94 -19.53 -2.02
C ALA A 199 7.97 -19.53 -0.88
N SER A 200 8.85 -20.53 -0.87
CA SER A 200 9.91 -20.64 0.14
C SER A 200 10.91 -19.49 0.07
N GLU A 201 11.28 -19.08 -1.14
CA GLU A 201 12.26 -18.02 -1.37
C GLU A 201 11.65 -16.63 -1.11
N ALA A 202 10.40 -16.40 -1.54
CA ALA A 202 9.66 -15.19 -1.22
C ALA A 202 9.54 -14.98 0.30
N ARG A 203 9.20 -16.05 1.05
CA ARG A 203 9.17 -16.02 2.52
C ARG A 203 10.55 -15.73 3.10
N ARG A 204 11.61 -16.37 2.59
CA ARG A 204 13.00 -16.13 3.04
C ARG A 204 13.41 -14.68 2.89
N LEU A 205 13.08 -14.05 1.76
CA LEU A 205 13.37 -12.65 1.46
C LEU A 205 12.57 -11.69 2.36
N GLN A 206 11.27 -11.95 2.55
CA GLN A 206 10.43 -11.19 3.47
C GLN A 206 10.97 -11.26 4.90
N GLU A 207 11.27 -12.46 5.41
CA GLU A 207 11.85 -12.62 6.75
C GLU A 207 13.23 -11.96 6.88
N ALA A 208 14.06 -12.02 5.82
CA ALA A 208 15.35 -11.33 5.81
C ALA A 208 15.18 -9.81 5.92
N ARG A 209 14.17 -9.24 5.25
CA ARG A 209 13.77 -7.84 5.41
C ARG A 209 13.33 -7.55 6.84
N SER A 210 12.39 -8.32 7.40
CA SER A 210 11.91 -8.11 8.78
C SER A 210 13.05 -8.19 9.81
N ARG A 211 13.96 -9.18 9.68
CA ARG A 211 15.16 -9.28 10.55
C ARG A 211 16.10 -8.09 10.37
N ARG A 212 16.24 -7.56 9.16
CA ARG A 212 17.07 -6.36 8.90
C ARG A 212 16.47 -5.13 9.57
N LEU A 213 15.17 -4.87 9.35
CA LEU A 213 14.46 -3.73 9.96
C LEU A 213 14.52 -3.79 11.48
N LYS A 214 14.25 -4.96 12.06
CA LYS A 214 14.33 -5.16 13.51
C LYS A 214 15.72 -4.83 14.06
N ARG A 215 16.80 -5.30 13.42
CA ARG A 215 18.17 -4.98 13.84
C ARG A 215 18.49 -3.49 13.74
N ILE A 216 18.00 -2.81 12.70
CA ILE A 216 18.20 -1.36 12.56
C ILE A 216 17.46 -0.63 13.68
N ALA A 217 16.21 -1.01 13.96
CA ALA A 217 15.42 -0.42 15.04
C ALA A 217 16.06 -0.67 16.41
N GLU A 218 16.47 -1.91 16.71
CA GLU A 218 17.18 -2.26 17.95
C GLU A 218 18.49 -1.47 18.11
N TYR A 219 19.25 -1.29 17.03
CA TYR A 219 20.45 -0.46 17.05
C TYR A 219 20.14 1.00 17.39
N ARG A 220 19.13 1.60 16.75
CA ARG A 220 18.70 2.98 17.03
C ARG A 220 18.18 3.15 18.46
N ILE A 221 17.42 2.18 18.97
CA ILE A 221 16.97 2.15 20.36
C ILE A 221 18.17 2.13 21.31
N GLY A 222 19.19 1.31 21.03
CA GLY A 222 20.41 1.25 21.81
C GLY A 222 21.17 2.59 21.84
N ILE A 223 21.28 3.27 20.71
CA ILE A 223 21.90 4.60 20.62
C ILE A 223 21.09 5.64 21.39
N ALA A 224 19.76 5.69 21.19
CA ALA A 224 18.89 6.64 21.90
C ALA A 224 18.94 6.46 23.42
N LYS A 225 19.05 5.21 23.90
CA LYS A 225 19.23 4.91 25.32
C LYS A 225 20.54 5.50 25.86
N GLN A 226 21.66 5.32 25.15
CA GLN A 226 22.95 5.91 25.55
C GLN A 226 22.89 7.44 25.57
N VAL A 227 22.23 8.05 24.58
CA VAL A 227 22.02 9.51 24.52
C VAL A 227 21.20 9.97 25.73
N PHE A 228 20.14 9.26 26.08
CA PHE A 228 19.33 9.57 27.26
C PHE A 228 20.14 9.49 28.56
N ASP A 229 20.93 8.44 28.74
CA ASP A 229 21.75 8.24 29.94
C ASP A 229 22.75 9.40 30.11
N LEU A 230 23.41 9.81 29.03
CA LEU A 230 24.34 10.96 29.02
C LEU A 230 23.63 12.29 29.32
N LYS A 231 22.45 12.53 28.75
CA LYS A 231 21.63 13.73 29.02
C LYS A 231 21.25 13.79 30.50
N VAL A 232 20.77 12.68 31.03
CA VAL A 232 20.35 12.55 32.43
C VAL A 232 21.51 12.82 33.40
N GLU A 233 22.69 12.26 33.13
CA GLU A 233 23.89 12.51 33.95
C GLU A 233 24.26 13.99 33.97
N THR A 234 24.07 14.68 32.83
CA THR A 234 24.41 16.10 32.67
C THR A 234 23.44 17.04 33.40
N TRP A 235 22.16 16.68 33.54
CA TRP A 235 21.13 17.56 34.11
C TRP A 235 21.15 17.67 35.64
N GLY A 236 21.80 16.73 36.34
CA GLY A 236 21.78 16.65 37.81
C GLY A 236 20.42 16.21 38.37
N GLU A 237 20.41 15.62 39.57
CA GLU A 237 19.20 15.02 40.15
C GLU A 237 18.08 16.04 40.43
N GLU A 238 18.44 17.26 40.83
CA GLU A 238 17.48 18.30 41.25
C GLU A 238 16.58 18.80 40.09
N HIS A 239 17.11 18.87 38.87
CA HIS A 239 16.41 19.45 37.73
C HIS A 239 15.95 18.41 36.70
N ARG A 240 16.39 17.14 36.83
CA ARG A 240 16.13 16.07 35.86
C ARG A 240 14.66 15.94 35.47
N GLU A 241 13.76 15.84 36.45
CA GLU A 241 12.34 15.60 36.17
C GLU A 241 11.68 16.81 35.51
N GLY A 242 12.08 18.03 35.90
CA GLY A 242 11.59 19.26 35.27
C GLY A 242 12.00 19.37 33.80
N TYR A 243 13.22 18.97 33.46
CA TYR A 243 13.67 18.92 32.05
C TYR A 243 12.93 17.85 31.25
N ILE A 244 12.75 16.65 31.82
CA ILE A 244 12.01 15.57 31.15
C ILE A 244 10.57 15.99 30.86
N GLN A 245 9.85 16.54 31.85
CA GLN A 245 8.50 17.04 31.67
C GLN A 245 8.43 18.18 30.65
N GLY A 246 9.47 19.03 30.60
CA GLY A 246 9.60 20.08 29.58
C GLY A 246 9.71 19.50 28.17
N LEU A 247 10.52 18.44 27.99
CA LEU A 247 10.69 17.76 26.70
C LEU A 247 9.46 16.95 26.30
N GLU A 248 8.78 16.29 27.23
CA GLU A 248 7.53 15.55 26.95
C GLU A 248 6.40 16.45 26.44
N ARG A 249 6.45 17.76 26.73
CA ARG A 249 5.51 18.74 26.18
C ARG A 249 5.82 19.13 24.73
N VAL A 250 7.04 18.87 24.24
CA VAL A 250 7.41 19.12 22.85
C VAL A 250 6.83 18.00 22.00
N ARG A 251 5.65 18.24 21.43
CA ARG A 251 5.01 17.29 20.52
C ARG A 251 5.69 17.33 19.15
N PRO A 252 6.07 16.17 18.59
CA PRO A 252 6.45 16.07 17.18
C PRO A 252 5.31 16.57 16.28
N THR A 253 5.66 17.10 15.11
CA THR A 253 4.68 17.59 14.13
C THR A 253 4.11 16.41 13.35
N PHE A 254 2.94 15.94 13.76
CA PHE A 254 2.09 14.99 13.06
C PHE A 254 0.66 15.52 13.08
N ASP A 255 -0.17 15.11 12.13
CA ASP A 255 -1.58 15.52 12.09
C ASP A 255 -2.36 14.78 13.18
N GLU A 256 -2.08 13.48 13.33
CA GLU A 256 -2.63 12.65 14.40
C GLU A 256 -1.51 11.98 15.21
N THR A 257 -1.77 11.81 16.52
CA THR A 257 -0.76 11.32 17.47
C THR A 257 -1.34 10.33 18.47
N LEU A 258 -0.55 9.33 18.86
CA LEU A 258 -0.85 8.41 19.95
C LEU A 258 0.35 8.31 20.89
N ASP A 259 0.12 8.63 22.17
CA ASP A 259 1.14 8.53 23.21
C ASP A 259 1.42 7.06 23.57
N VAL A 260 2.71 6.68 23.61
CA VAL A 260 3.19 5.34 23.95
C VAL A 260 4.46 5.42 24.80
N ASP A 261 4.80 4.34 25.49
CA ASP A 261 6.07 4.26 26.22
C ASP A 261 7.25 4.09 25.25
N CYS A 262 8.25 4.97 25.36
CA CYS A 262 9.45 4.88 24.55
C CYS A 262 10.26 3.62 24.91
N PRO A 263 10.59 2.75 23.94
CA PRO A 263 11.37 1.53 24.20
C PRO A 263 12.82 1.80 24.62
N ALA A 264 13.34 3.02 24.41
CA ALA A 264 14.70 3.38 24.79
C ALA A 264 14.80 3.92 26.22
N CYS A 265 13.97 4.91 26.59
CA CYS A 265 14.06 5.61 27.86
C CYS A 265 12.86 5.42 28.81
N GLY A 266 11.79 4.75 28.37
CA GLY A 266 10.58 4.52 29.16
C GLY A 266 9.74 5.78 29.44
N ARG A 267 9.99 6.88 28.73
CA ARG A 267 9.22 8.13 28.81
C ARG A 267 8.22 8.23 27.66
N SER A 268 7.34 9.23 27.71
CA SER A 268 6.33 9.41 26.66
C SER A 268 6.99 9.62 25.29
N ALA A 269 6.60 8.79 24.33
CA ALA A 269 6.90 8.92 22.91
C ALA A 269 5.57 8.99 22.14
N VAL A 270 5.66 9.40 20.88
CA VAL A 270 4.51 9.61 20.03
C VAL A 270 4.62 8.72 18.81
N LEU A 271 3.58 7.93 18.55
CA LEU A 271 3.28 7.40 17.23
C LEU A 271 2.58 8.49 16.42
N GLY A 272 3.00 8.69 15.18
CA GLY A 272 2.53 9.77 14.33
C GLY A 272 1.90 9.29 13.03
N TRP A 273 0.84 9.98 12.61
CA TRP A 273 0.27 9.84 11.28
C TRP A 273 0.15 11.20 10.59
N THR A 274 0.28 11.20 9.28
CA THR A 274 0.05 12.37 8.43
C THR A 274 -1.21 12.15 7.60
N ALA A 275 -2.07 13.16 7.56
CA ALA A 275 -3.29 13.14 6.79
C ALA A 275 -2.97 13.52 5.34
N ASP A 276 -3.40 12.68 4.40
CA ASP A 276 -3.45 13.06 3.00
C ASP A 276 -4.69 13.94 2.80
N ILE A 277 -4.49 15.26 2.76
CA ILE A 277 -5.59 16.23 2.61
C ILE A 277 -5.64 16.72 1.17
N GLU A 278 -6.69 16.32 0.45
CA GLU A 278 -7.00 16.84 -0.86
C GLU A 278 -7.90 18.07 -0.71
N VAL A 279 -7.39 19.23 -1.11
CA VAL A 279 -8.15 20.49 -1.09
C VAL A 279 -8.68 20.75 -2.49
N GLU A 280 -9.97 20.57 -2.67
CA GLU A 280 -10.66 20.86 -3.91
C GLU A 280 -11.45 22.16 -3.81
N ARG A 281 -11.69 22.77 -4.96
CA ARG A 281 -12.52 23.97 -5.09
C ARG A 281 -13.81 23.61 -5.79
N ASP A 282 -14.94 23.92 -5.18
CA ASP A 282 -16.24 23.67 -5.78
C ASP A 282 -16.57 24.67 -6.90
N SER A 283 -17.73 24.48 -7.52
CA SER A 283 -18.22 25.34 -8.61
C SER A 283 -18.54 26.77 -8.19
N ASP A 284 -18.85 26.98 -6.91
CA ASP A 284 -19.18 28.29 -6.34
C ASP A 284 -17.91 29.04 -5.89
N GLY A 285 -16.78 28.34 -5.89
CA GLY A 285 -15.46 28.87 -5.62
C GLY A 285 -15.03 28.71 -4.15
N ASP A 286 -15.79 27.97 -3.35
CA ASP A 286 -15.44 27.60 -1.98
C ASP A 286 -14.50 26.39 -1.99
N TYR A 287 -13.71 26.26 -0.92
CA TYR A 287 -12.78 25.15 -0.75
C TYR A 287 -13.35 24.13 0.21
N TYR A 288 -13.27 22.86 -0.15
CA TYR A 288 -13.47 21.75 0.79
C TYR A 288 -12.18 20.92 0.87
N ALA A 289 -11.91 20.42 2.07
CA ALA A 289 -10.82 19.51 2.34
C ALA A 289 -11.42 18.12 2.52
N ALA A 290 -11.00 17.18 1.67
CA ALA A 290 -11.28 15.77 1.85
C ALA A 290 -10.03 15.11 2.46
N VAL A 291 -10.20 14.42 3.59
CA VAL A 291 -9.14 13.57 4.15
C VAL A 291 -9.15 12.26 3.35
N GLY A 292 -8.16 12.11 2.46
CA GLY A 292 -7.98 10.96 1.59
C GLY A 292 -7.42 9.72 2.29
N GLY A 293 -6.80 9.89 3.46
CA GLY A 293 -6.24 8.80 4.26
C GLY A 293 -5.32 9.29 5.36
N MET A 294 -4.84 8.36 6.17
CA MET A 294 -3.82 8.59 7.21
C MET A 294 -2.64 7.67 6.97
N ASP A 295 -1.45 8.23 6.79
CA ASP A 295 -0.21 7.48 6.61
C ASP A 295 0.55 7.39 7.93
N PHE A 296 0.88 6.17 8.35
CA PHE A 296 1.67 5.95 9.55
C PHE A 296 3.13 6.35 9.29
N GLU A 297 3.64 7.32 10.05
CA GLU A 297 5.00 7.87 9.88
C GLU A 297 6.04 7.16 10.76
N GLY A 298 5.60 6.57 11.87
CA GLY A 298 6.44 5.84 12.82
C GLY A 298 6.41 6.43 14.22
N LEU A 299 7.53 6.28 14.94
CA LEU A 299 7.67 6.66 16.35
C LEU A 299 8.72 7.78 16.52
N ARG A 300 8.41 8.76 17.37
CA ARG A 300 9.32 9.83 17.77
C ARG A 300 9.27 10.02 19.29
N CYS A 301 10.43 10.07 19.95
CA CYS A 301 10.52 10.40 21.38
C CYS A 301 11.27 11.72 21.57
N PRO A 302 10.63 12.78 22.12
CA PRO A 302 11.27 14.07 22.33
C PRO A 302 12.31 14.06 23.47
N VAL A 303 12.32 13.02 24.32
CA VAL A 303 13.22 12.94 25.48
C VAL A 303 14.60 12.38 25.08
N CYS A 304 14.61 11.21 24.43
CA CYS A 304 15.84 10.52 24.04
C CYS A 304 16.21 10.69 22.56
N ASP A 305 15.45 11.48 21.81
CA ASP A 305 15.57 11.70 20.37
C ASP A 305 15.44 10.41 19.53
N LEU A 306 14.81 9.36 20.07
CA LEU A 306 14.54 8.15 19.30
C LEU A 306 13.62 8.48 18.12
N SER A 307 14.01 8.04 16.94
CA SER A 307 13.26 8.19 15.69
C SER A 307 13.27 6.87 14.93
N LEU A 308 12.11 6.22 14.88
CA LEU A 308 11.86 5.02 14.09
C LEU A 308 10.86 5.37 12.98
N ASP A 309 11.12 5.00 11.74
CA ASP A 309 10.09 5.12 10.71
C ASP A 309 9.02 4.03 10.84
N ALA A 310 7.98 4.08 10.00
CA ALA A 310 6.87 3.14 10.03
C ALA A 310 7.31 1.66 10.03
N ASP A 311 8.20 1.28 9.11
CA ASP A 311 8.76 -0.06 8.96
C ASP A 311 9.54 -0.50 10.21
N GLU A 312 10.39 0.39 10.74
CA GLU A 312 11.18 0.15 11.95
C GLU A 312 10.30 0.03 13.20
N ALA A 313 9.27 0.88 13.33
CA ALA A 313 8.31 0.86 14.42
C ALA A 313 7.50 -0.46 14.42
N GLN A 314 6.99 -0.88 13.25
CA GLN A 314 6.34 -2.19 13.08
C GLN A 314 7.24 -3.35 13.45
N ALA A 315 8.50 -3.32 13.04
CA ALA A 315 9.47 -4.36 13.39
C ALA A 315 9.73 -4.48 14.91
N THR A 316 9.35 -3.45 15.68
CA THR A 316 9.43 -3.41 17.15
C THR A 316 8.09 -3.64 17.86
N GLY A 317 7.01 -3.92 17.12
CA GLY A 317 5.70 -4.26 17.67
C GLY A 317 4.68 -3.13 17.69
N PHE A 318 4.97 -1.98 17.07
CA PHE A 318 3.99 -0.90 16.86
C PHE A 318 3.34 -1.06 15.48
N ASP A 319 2.15 -1.63 15.42
CA ASP A 319 1.50 -2.02 14.16
C ASP A 319 1.04 -0.82 13.29
N GLY A 320 0.93 0.38 13.87
CA GLY A 320 0.50 1.59 13.17
C GLY A 320 -1.01 1.61 12.91
N THR A 321 -1.76 0.67 13.50
CA THR A 321 -3.21 0.60 13.35
C THR A 321 -3.84 1.78 14.08
N TRP A 322 -4.34 2.75 13.33
CA TRP A 322 -5.12 3.84 13.89
C TRP A 322 -6.60 3.53 13.72
N VAL A 323 -7.34 3.58 14.82
CA VAL A 323 -8.80 3.59 14.80
C VAL A 323 -9.21 5.02 15.04
N PRO A 324 -9.80 5.71 14.04
CA PRO A 324 -10.32 7.05 14.25
C PRO A 324 -11.25 7.03 15.46
N SER A 325 -11.09 8.00 16.35
CA SER A 325 -12.20 8.36 17.21
C SER A 325 -13.38 8.69 16.28
N PRO A 326 -14.59 8.19 16.53
CA PRO A 326 -15.75 8.63 15.78
C PRO A 326 -15.73 10.15 15.80
N PRO A 327 -15.89 10.82 14.64
CA PRO A 327 -15.80 12.26 14.61
C PRO A 327 -16.78 12.80 15.65
N GLU A 328 -16.32 13.68 16.54
CA GLU A 328 -17.20 14.49 17.38
C GLU A 328 -17.92 15.45 16.45
N VAL A 329 -18.87 14.90 15.68
CA VAL A 329 -19.69 15.71 14.79
C VAL A 329 -20.70 16.38 15.69
N ASP A 330 -20.36 17.59 16.14
CA ASP A 330 -21.33 18.60 16.56
C ASP A 330 -21.99 19.25 15.32
N PHE A 331 -22.12 18.49 14.22
CA PHE A 331 -23.06 18.77 13.14
C PHE A 331 -24.39 18.09 13.47
N TYR A 332 -24.94 18.33 14.65
CA TYR A 332 -26.36 18.57 14.67
C TYR A 332 -26.49 20.05 14.32
N PRO A 333 -26.90 20.38 13.08
CA PRO A 333 -27.25 21.75 12.81
C PRO A 333 -28.31 22.17 13.83
N ASP A 334 -28.16 23.35 14.45
CA ASP A 334 -29.14 23.87 15.43
C ASP A 334 -30.60 23.81 14.92
N TRP A 335 -30.82 23.76 13.60
CA TRP A 335 -32.15 23.62 12.98
C TRP A 335 -32.77 22.22 13.09
N LEU A 336 -32.00 21.17 13.37
CA LEU A 336 -32.54 19.81 13.56
C LEU A 336 -33.27 19.66 14.90
N ASP A 337 -32.87 20.45 15.90
CA ASP A 337 -33.60 20.55 17.18
C ASP A 337 -34.96 21.27 17.01
N GLU A 338 -35.07 22.23 16.09
CA GLU A 338 -36.35 22.90 15.78
C GLU A 338 -37.36 21.99 15.04
N VAL A 339 -36.88 21.00 14.28
CA VAL A 339 -37.75 20.07 13.52
C VAL A 339 -38.28 18.94 14.41
N ILE A 340 -37.51 18.51 15.41
CA ILE A 340 -37.93 17.45 16.34
C ILE A 340 -39.00 17.98 17.32
N ASP A 341 -38.93 19.26 17.71
CA ASP A 341 -39.92 19.88 18.62
C ASP A 341 -41.29 20.14 17.95
N GLN A 342 -41.34 20.22 16.61
CA GLN A 342 -42.60 20.44 15.86
C GLN A 342 -43.39 19.16 15.60
N THR A 343 -42.75 17.99 15.59
CA THR A 343 -43.46 16.72 15.33
C THR A 343 -44.26 16.20 16.53
N ASP A 344 -43.96 16.66 17.75
CA ASP A 344 -44.70 16.24 18.95
C ASP A 344 -45.95 17.09 19.21
N THR A 345 -46.13 18.24 18.53
CA THR A 345 -47.30 19.11 18.73
C THR A 345 -48.51 18.77 17.84
N GLU A 346 -48.34 17.99 16.77
CA GLU A 346 -49.42 17.62 15.84
C GLU A 346 -50.08 16.26 16.13
N ALA A 347 -49.56 15.48 17.09
CA ALA A 347 -50.13 14.17 17.45
C ALA A 347 -51.25 14.23 18.52
N GLU A 348 -51.56 15.40 19.08
CA GLU A 348 -52.58 15.60 20.12
C GLU A 348 -53.85 16.37 19.67
N SER A 349 -54.02 16.61 18.38
CA SER A 349 -55.24 17.25 17.80
C SER A 349 -56.04 16.32 16.91
#